data_AF-A0AAX7ULF5-F1
#
_entry.id   AF-A0AAX7ULF5-F1
#
_cell.length_a   1.000
_cell.length_b   1.000
_cell.length_c   1.000
_cell.angle_alpha   90.00
_cell.angle_beta   90.00
_cell.angle_gamma   90.00
#
_symmetry.space_group_name_H-M   'P 1'
#
loop_
_entity.id
_entity.type
_entity.pdbx_description
1 polymer ?
#
loop_
_entity_poly.entity_id
_entity_poly.type
_entity_poly.pdbx_seq_one_letter_code
_entity_poly.pdbx_strand_id
1 'polypeptide(L)'
;MQQSLQRKRAKIPSPKITLGNETEDIEDPAAYSLEMAKQKLQNDQLQKEAELKVSEKQKNLSELQKKFKKVLNDNQNLSEHIRLKPEELQLDQRCYKQAERLKAQRVMEVRKQLAWEQERCSIALKKLQDWFRDSLGGKMVTVVAIQTSHRVSTYHLPEP
;
A
#
# COMPACT_ATOMS: atom_id res chain seq x y z
N MET A 1 -37.64 73.97 53.72
CA MET A 1 -38.35 72.71 53.42
C MET A 1 -38.65 72.75 51.92
N GLN A 2 -38.04 72.04 50.98
CA GLN A 2 -37.62 70.64 50.88
C GLN A 2 -36.42 70.56 49.90
N GLN A 3 -35.37 69.82 50.24
CA GLN A 3 -34.34 69.42 49.27
C GLN A 3 -34.72 68.04 48.71
N SER A 4 -34.86 67.94 47.39
CA SER A 4 -35.15 66.71 46.68
C SER A 4 -33.90 65.84 46.55
N LEU A 5 -33.92 64.67 47.20
CA LEU A 5 -32.87 63.67 47.09
C LEU A 5 -32.93 63.00 45.70
N GLN A 6 -32.09 63.45 44.76
CA GLN A 6 -31.86 62.73 43.52
C GLN A 6 -31.12 61.42 43.81
N ARG A 7 -31.85 60.30 43.77
CA ARG A 7 -31.29 58.95 43.86
C ARG A 7 -30.44 58.66 42.62
N LYS A 8 -29.11 58.72 42.77
CA LYS A 8 -28.16 58.24 41.76
C LYS A 8 -28.32 56.72 41.63
N ARG A 9 -28.89 56.24 40.51
CA ARG A 9 -28.93 54.81 40.18
C ARG A 9 -27.62 54.41 39.50
N ALA A 10 -27.01 53.32 39.94
CA ALA A 10 -25.83 52.75 39.30
C ALA A 10 -26.18 52.25 37.89
N LYS A 11 -25.31 52.54 36.92
CA LYS A 11 -25.45 52.07 35.53
C LYS A 11 -24.99 50.62 35.47
N ILE A 12 -25.91 49.68 35.62
CA ILE A 12 -25.63 48.25 35.46
C ILE A 12 -25.54 48.00 33.95
N PRO A 13 -24.48 47.34 33.45
CA PRO A 13 -24.40 46.96 32.04
C PRO A 13 -25.58 46.04 31.70
N SER A 14 -26.27 46.32 30.60
CA SER A 14 -27.35 45.47 30.12
C SER A 14 -26.84 44.04 29.92
N PRO A 15 -27.67 43.01 30.17
CA PRO A 15 -27.32 41.63 29.87
C PRO A 15 -26.78 41.57 28.45
N LYS A 16 -25.57 41.03 28.27
CA LYS A 16 -25.10 40.69 26.94
C LYS A 16 -26.16 39.72 26.40
N ILE A 17 -26.97 40.17 25.45
CA ILE A 17 -27.70 39.27 24.57
C ILE A 17 -26.58 38.56 23.82
N THR A 18 -26.06 37.49 24.41
CA THR A 18 -25.57 36.39 23.61
C THR A 18 -26.81 35.99 22.84
N LEU A 19 -26.93 36.52 21.63
CA LEU A 19 -27.71 35.90 20.58
C LEU A 19 -27.11 34.51 20.49
N GLY A 20 -27.62 33.61 21.31
CA GLY A 20 -27.31 32.21 21.21
C GLY A 20 -27.79 31.91 19.82
N ASN A 21 -26.85 31.67 18.91
CA ASN A 21 -27.18 31.12 17.62
C ASN A 21 -27.96 29.85 17.99
N GLU A 22 -29.27 29.90 17.81
CA GLU A 22 -30.16 28.77 17.98
C GLU A 22 -29.59 27.75 17.00
N THR A 23 -28.83 26.78 17.52
CA THR A 23 -28.21 25.77 16.67
C THR A 23 -29.35 24.99 16.08
N GLU A 24 -29.58 25.15 14.77
CA GLU A 24 -30.57 24.36 14.04
C GLU A 24 -30.30 22.87 14.30
N ASP A 25 -31.34 22.14 14.70
CA ASP A 25 -31.22 20.71 14.93
C ASP A 25 -30.84 20.03 13.61
N ILE A 26 -29.99 19.00 13.72
CA ILE A 26 -29.49 18.27 12.56
C ILE A 26 -30.62 17.38 12.02
N GLU A 27 -31.28 17.81 10.94
CA GLU A 27 -32.38 17.07 10.30
C GLU A 27 -31.89 15.95 9.35
N ASP A 28 -30.62 15.98 8.93
CA ASP A 28 -30.05 15.00 8.00
C ASP A 28 -29.53 13.75 8.75
N PRO A 29 -30.08 12.55 8.50
CA PRO A 29 -29.60 11.31 9.11
C PRO A 29 -28.19 10.90 8.67
N ALA A 30 -27.64 11.50 7.60
CA ALA A 30 -26.27 11.28 7.14
C ALA A 30 -25.26 12.28 7.71
N ALA A 31 -25.71 13.32 8.42
CA ALA A 31 -24.82 14.31 9.01
C ALA A 31 -24.04 13.71 10.19
N TYR A 32 -22.73 13.92 10.19
CA TYR A 32 -21.87 13.46 11.27
C TYR A 32 -22.25 14.14 12.58
N SER A 33 -22.49 13.35 13.63
CA SER A 33 -22.60 13.87 14.99
C SER A 33 -21.31 14.59 15.40
N LEU A 34 -21.39 15.58 16.29
CA LEU A 34 -20.23 16.34 16.77
C LEU A 34 -19.10 15.44 17.30
N GLU A 35 -19.45 14.35 17.97
CA GLU A 35 -18.48 13.35 18.45
C GLU A 35 -17.81 12.59 17.30
N MET A 36 -18.57 12.15 16.31
CA MET A 36 -18.03 11.48 15.12
C MET A 36 -17.10 12.42 14.33
N ALA A 37 -17.48 13.70 14.18
CA ALA A 37 -16.64 14.70 13.54
C ALA A 37 -15.32 14.88 14.29
N LYS A 38 -15.35 14.92 15.63
CA LYS A 38 -14.16 15.00 16.47
C LYS A 38 -13.28 13.76 16.34
N GLN A 39 -13.87 12.56 16.38
CA GLN A 39 -13.13 11.31 16.26
C GLN A 39 -12.49 11.15 14.88
N LYS A 40 -13.22 11.50 13.80
CA LYS A 40 -12.71 11.50 12.44
C LYS A 40 -11.54 12.46 12.29
N LEU A 41 -11.67 13.69 12.82
CA LEU A 41 -10.58 14.67 12.81
C LEU A 41 -9.31 14.14 13.50
N GLN A 42 -9.47 13.49 14.66
CA GLN A 42 -8.33 12.89 15.38
C GLN A 42 -7.68 11.76 14.58
N ASN A 43 -8.48 10.88 13.98
CA ASN A 43 -7.97 9.80 13.14
C ASN A 43 -7.25 10.34 11.88
N ASP A 44 -7.83 11.35 11.23
CA ASP A 44 -7.25 11.99 10.05
C ASP A 44 -5.92 12.67 10.40
N GLN A 45 -5.82 13.30 11.57
CA GLN A 45 -4.56 13.89 12.05
C GLN A 45 -3.50 12.81 12.28
N LEU A 46 -3.86 11.72 12.97
CA LEU A 46 -2.96 10.60 13.23
C LEU A 46 -2.47 9.95 11.93
N GLN A 47 -3.38 9.76 10.96
CA GLN A 47 -3.04 9.19 9.66
C GLN A 47 -2.10 10.12 8.90
N LYS A 48 -2.37 11.43 8.85
CA LYS A 48 -1.48 12.42 8.22
C LYS A 48 -0.09 12.40 8.84
N GLU A 49 0.02 12.35 10.17
CA GLU A 49 1.32 12.26 10.84
C GLU A 49 2.08 10.98 10.51
N ALA A 50 1.37 9.85 10.44
CA ALA A 50 1.97 8.57 10.05
C ALA A 50 2.44 8.60 8.60
N GLU A 51 1.63 9.14 7.67
CA GLU A 51 1.96 9.28 6.26
C GLU A 51 3.17 10.21 6.05
N LEU A 52 3.26 11.32 6.78
CA LEU A 52 4.42 12.22 6.74
C LEU A 52 5.69 11.50 7.17
N LYS A 53 5.67 10.78 8.31
CA LYS A 53 6.83 10.00 8.79
C LYS A 53 7.23 8.91 7.80
N VAL A 54 6.26 8.26 7.16
CA VAL A 54 6.52 7.24 6.12
C VAL A 54 7.16 7.89 4.89
N SER A 55 6.62 9.01 4.43
CA SER A 55 7.14 9.77 3.28
C SER A 55 8.58 10.25 3.51
N GLU A 56 8.88 10.78 4.69
CA GLU A 56 10.24 11.19 5.08
C GLU A 56 11.21 10.00 5.05
N LYS A 57 10.84 8.88 5.65
CA LYS A 57 11.66 7.65 5.63
C LYS A 57 11.88 7.16 4.20
N GLN A 58 10.86 7.20 3.35
CA GLN A 58 10.97 6.80 1.95
C GLN A 58 11.90 7.73 1.15
N LYS A 59 11.83 9.04 1.38
CA LYS A 59 12.75 10.01 0.77
C LYS A 59 14.19 9.69 1.17
N ASN A 60 14.46 9.54 2.46
CA ASN A 60 15.79 9.20 2.97
C ASN A 60 16.31 7.88 2.39
N LEU A 61 15.45 6.85 2.31
CA LEU A 61 15.78 5.57 1.68
C LEU A 61 16.14 5.75 0.20
N SER A 62 15.36 6.54 -0.53
CA SER A 62 15.57 6.77 -1.96
C SER A 62 16.90 7.50 -2.23
N GLU A 63 17.26 8.47 -1.39
CA GLU A 63 18.55 9.14 -1.46
C GLU A 63 19.70 8.19 -1.17
N LEU A 64 19.57 7.35 -0.14
CA LEU A 64 20.57 6.36 0.20
C LEU A 64 20.78 5.35 -0.93
N GLN A 65 19.69 4.88 -1.55
CA GLN A 65 19.74 4.01 -2.72
C GLN A 65 20.42 4.68 -3.91
N LYS A 66 20.16 5.96 -4.17
CA LYS A 66 20.84 6.72 -5.23
C LYS A 66 22.34 6.80 -4.97
N LYS A 67 22.74 7.13 -3.73
CA LYS A 67 24.17 7.16 -3.32
C LYS A 67 24.83 5.80 -3.50
N PHE A 68 24.16 4.72 -3.06
CA PHE A 68 24.68 3.37 -3.20
C PHE A 68 24.81 2.93 -4.67
N LYS A 69 23.82 3.24 -5.51
CA LYS A 69 23.90 2.99 -6.97
C LYS A 69 25.07 3.73 -7.61
N LYS A 70 25.32 4.97 -7.19
CA LYS A 70 26.49 5.73 -7.66
C LYS A 70 27.79 5.01 -7.31
N VAL A 71 27.94 4.57 -6.05
CA VAL A 71 29.11 3.79 -5.61
C VAL A 71 29.27 2.50 -6.41
N LEU A 72 28.17 1.79 -6.70
CA LEU A 72 28.23 0.58 -7.53
C LEU A 72 28.66 0.87 -8.96
N ASN A 73 28.17 1.96 -9.55
CA ASN A 73 28.57 2.39 -10.89
C ASN A 73 30.05 2.81 -10.93
N ASP A 74 30.49 3.57 -9.93
CA ASP A 74 31.89 3.97 -9.80
C ASP A 74 32.79 2.73 -9.65
N ASN A 75 32.37 1.74 -8.85
CA ASN A 75 33.07 0.45 -8.71
C ASN A 75 33.09 -0.35 -10.03
N GLN A 76 32.02 -0.27 -10.83
CA GLN A 76 31.98 -0.92 -12.15
C GLN A 76 32.89 -0.22 -13.18
N ASN A 77 33.13 1.08 -13.07
CA ASN A 77 34.04 1.78 -13.98
C ASN A 77 35.52 1.52 -13.66
N LEU A 78 35.83 0.95 -12.49
CA LEU A 78 37.18 0.52 -12.15
C LEU A 78 37.59 -0.73 -12.94
N SER A 79 38.90 -0.89 -13.12
CA SER A 79 39.47 -2.08 -13.74
C SER A 79 39.18 -3.34 -12.90
N GLU A 80 39.10 -4.49 -13.55
CA GLU A 80 38.66 -5.75 -12.92
C GLU A 80 39.47 -6.15 -11.68
N HIS A 81 40.76 -5.78 -11.65
CA HIS A 81 41.68 -6.08 -10.56
C HIS A 81 41.56 -5.12 -9.36
N ILE A 82 40.85 -3.99 -9.50
CA ILE A 82 40.61 -2.99 -8.45
C ILE A 82 39.14 -2.99 -8.00
N ARG A 83 38.24 -3.50 -8.84
CA ARG A 83 36.81 -3.59 -8.56
C ARG A 83 36.57 -4.39 -7.28
N LEU A 84 35.87 -3.77 -6.34
CA LEU A 84 35.44 -4.39 -5.09
C LEU A 84 34.38 -5.45 -5.34
N LYS A 85 34.49 -6.56 -4.61
CA LYS A 85 33.48 -7.61 -4.60
C LYS A 85 32.28 -7.20 -3.75
N PRO A 86 31.08 -7.78 -3.98
CA PRO A 86 29.90 -7.51 -3.17
C PRO A 86 30.13 -7.72 -1.67
N GLU A 87 30.93 -8.70 -1.29
CA GLU A 87 31.29 -9.02 0.09
C GLU A 87 32.17 -7.92 0.73
N GLU A 88 33.04 -7.30 -0.05
CA GLU A 88 33.92 -6.21 0.40
C GLU A 88 33.16 -4.89 0.57
N LEU A 89 32.03 -4.74 -0.12
CA LEU A 89 31.10 -3.62 0.07
C LEU A 89 30.23 -3.79 1.33
N GLN A 90 30.26 -4.95 2.00
CA GLN A 90 29.53 -5.17 3.24
C GLN A 90 30.31 -4.58 4.42
N LEU A 91 29.76 -3.54 5.04
CA LEU A 91 30.38 -2.89 6.20
C LEU A 91 30.46 -3.82 7.43
N ASP A 92 29.39 -4.59 7.69
CA ASP A 92 29.34 -5.55 8.80
C ASP A 92 28.52 -6.80 8.42
N GLN A 93 29.20 -7.94 8.47
CA GLN A 93 28.61 -9.26 8.22
C GLN A 93 27.47 -9.59 9.19
N ARG A 94 27.54 -9.15 10.45
CA ARG A 94 26.51 -9.40 11.47
C ARG A 94 25.23 -8.66 11.12
N CYS A 95 25.35 -7.38 10.76
CA CYS A 95 24.24 -6.55 10.30
C CYS A 95 23.56 -7.16 9.06
N TYR A 96 24.34 -7.60 8.07
CA TYR A 96 23.79 -8.22 6.87
C TYR A 96 23.04 -9.51 7.16
N LYS A 97 23.62 -10.42 7.95
CA LYS A 97 22.98 -11.68 8.34
C LYS A 97 21.68 -11.43 9.09
N GLN A 98 21.64 -10.44 9.98
CA GLN A 98 20.43 -10.08 10.70
C GLN A 98 19.35 -9.50 9.77
N ALA A 99 19.73 -8.64 8.83
CA ALA A 99 18.82 -8.09 7.83
C ALA A 99 18.20 -9.21 6.96
N GLU A 100 19.00 -10.17 6.48
CA GLU A 100 18.49 -11.29 5.69
C GLU A 100 17.57 -12.21 6.53
N ARG A 101 17.85 -12.40 7.82
CA ARG A 101 16.94 -13.13 8.72
C ARG A 101 15.58 -12.44 8.84
N LEU A 102 15.57 -11.14 9.10
CA LEU A 102 14.34 -10.35 9.23
C LEU A 102 13.54 -10.36 7.92
N LYS A 103 14.23 -10.19 6.78
CA LYS A 103 13.63 -10.30 5.45
C LYS A 103 13.02 -11.68 5.23
N ALA A 104 13.74 -12.76 5.55
CA ALA A 104 13.24 -14.12 5.42
C ALA A 104 12.00 -14.35 6.29
N GLN A 105 12.01 -13.90 7.54
CA GLN A 105 10.84 -13.96 8.43
C GLN A 105 9.65 -13.22 7.84
N ARG A 106 9.85 -12.00 7.33
CA ARG A 106 8.77 -11.22 6.71
C ARG A 106 8.20 -11.89 5.47
N VAL A 107 9.06 -12.46 4.62
CA VAL A 107 8.64 -13.24 3.45
C VAL A 107 7.85 -14.47 3.87
N MET A 108 8.26 -15.16 4.94
CA MET A 108 7.53 -16.31 5.47
C MET A 108 6.15 -15.93 6.02
N GLU A 109 6.04 -14.81 6.73
CA GLU A 109 4.74 -14.28 7.19
C GLU A 109 3.79 -14.01 6.01
N VAL A 110 4.28 -13.31 4.99
CA VAL A 110 3.50 -12.99 3.78
C VAL A 110 3.09 -14.27 3.05
N ARG A 111 4.00 -15.25 2.91
CA ARG A 111 3.69 -16.55 2.32
C ARG A 111 2.61 -17.29 3.11
N LYS A 112 2.67 -17.24 4.44
CA LYS A 112 1.64 -17.86 5.29
C LYS A 112 0.27 -17.20 5.09
N GLN A 113 0.23 -15.87 5.02
CA GLN A 113 -1.00 -15.12 4.76
C GLN A 113 -1.57 -15.42 3.36
N LEU A 114 -0.71 -15.57 2.36
CA LEU A 114 -1.11 -15.85 0.98
C LEU A 114 -1.21 -17.35 0.64
N ALA A 115 -0.95 -18.25 1.59
CA ALA A 115 -0.90 -19.69 1.33
C ALA A 115 -2.22 -20.23 0.79
N TRP A 116 -3.35 -19.79 1.37
CA TRP A 116 -4.67 -20.20 0.92
C TRP A 116 -5.01 -19.66 -0.47
N GLU A 117 -4.71 -18.38 -0.72
CA GLU A 117 -4.94 -17.76 -2.03
C GLU A 117 -4.12 -18.44 -3.13
N GLN A 118 -2.85 -18.74 -2.83
CA GLN A 118 -1.99 -19.50 -3.71
C GLN A 118 -2.58 -20.88 -4.04
N GLU A 119 -3.04 -21.62 -3.02
CA GLU A 119 -3.63 -22.95 -3.23
C GLU A 119 -4.95 -22.88 -3.99
N ARG A 120 -5.79 -21.89 -3.69
CA ARG A 120 -7.05 -21.63 -4.39
C ARG A 120 -6.80 -21.39 -5.88
N CYS A 121 -5.87 -20.50 -6.21
CA CYS A 121 -5.49 -20.21 -7.58
C CYS A 121 -4.85 -21.42 -8.27
N SER A 122 -4.02 -22.19 -7.55
CA SER A 122 -3.39 -23.42 -8.05
C SER A 122 -4.43 -24.48 -8.43
N ILE A 123 -5.40 -24.75 -7.54
CA ILE A 123 -6.49 -25.69 -7.80
C ILE A 123 -7.38 -25.20 -8.93
N ALA A 124 -7.73 -23.91 -8.97
CA ALA A 124 -8.53 -23.34 -10.05
C ALA A 124 -7.85 -23.49 -11.41
N LEU A 125 -6.54 -23.20 -11.47
CA LEU A 125 -5.72 -23.42 -12.66
C LEU A 125 -5.71 -24.88 -13.08
N LYS A 126 -5.52 -25.80 -12.12
CA LYS A 126 -5.52 -27.24 -12.39
C LYS A 126 -6.87 -27.70 -12.96
N LYS A 127 -7.98 -27.30 -12.36
CA LYS A 127 -9.34 -27.60 -12.86
C LYS A 127 -9.54 -27.08 -14.28
N LEU A 128 -9.07 -25.87 -14.58
CA LEU A 128 -9.16 -25.29 -15.92
C LEU A 128 -8.32 -26.11 -16.92
N GLN A 129 -7.09 -26.47 -16.55
CA GLN A 129 -6.23 -27.30 -17.39
C GLN A 129 -6.83 -28.69 -17.62
N ASP A 130 -7.37 -29.32 -16.58
CA ASP A 130 -8.00 -30.64 -16.67
C ASP A 130 -9.24 -30.55 -17.57
N TRP A 131 -10.09 -29.54 -17.42
CA TRP A 131 -11.22 -29.29 -18.32
C TRP A 131 -10.81 -29.10 -19.79
N PHE A 132 -9.74 -28.33 -20.04
CA PHE A 132 -9.19 -28.19 -21.39
C PHE A 132 -8.59 -29.50 -21.91
N ARG A 133 -7.89 -30.28 -21.10
CA ARG A 133 -7.33 -31.57 -21.53
C ARG A 133 -8.43 -32.60 -21.81
N ASP A 134 -9.48 -32.63 -20.98
CA ASP A 134 -10.60 -33.55 -21.09
C ASP A 134 -11.49 -33.20 -22.30
N SER A 135 -11.68 -31.91 -22.59
CA SER A 135 -12.35 -31.45 -23.83
C SER A 135 -11.53 -31.70 -25.09
N LEU A 136 -10.20 -31.82 -24.98
CA LEU A 136 -9.28 -32.23 -26.05
C LEU A 136 -9.18 -33.76 -26.20
N GLY A 137 -10.28 -34.50 -25.98
CA GLY A 137 -10.35 -35.97 -26.02
C GLY A 137 -9.89 -36.67 -27.33
N GLY A 138 -9.39 -35.93 -28.34
CA GLY A 138 -8.77 -36.44 -29.56
C GLY A 138 -7.24 -36.33 -29.56
N LYS A 139 -6.54 -37.37 -30.06
CA LYS A 139 -5.10 -37.29 -30.32
C LYS A 139 -4.85 -36.26 -31.44
N MET A 140 -4.04 -35.23 -31.17
CA MET A 140 -3.56 -34.32 -32.22
C MET A 140 -2.76 -35.12 -33.26
N VAL A 141 -3.31 -35.26 -34.47
CA VAL A 141 -2.60 -35.90 -35.58
C VAL A 141 -1.84 -34.83 -36.34
N THR A 142 -0.52 -34.96 -36.36
CA THR A 142 0.34 -34.17 -37.24
C THR A 142 0.78 -35.06 -38.40
N VAL A 143 0.47 -34.65 -39.62
CA VAL A 143 1.01 -35.27 -40.84
C VAL A 143 2.16 -34.40 -41.35
N VAL A 144 3.33 -35.02 -41.53
CA VAL A 144 4.54 -34.37 -42.05
C VAL A 144 4.88 -35.00 -43.40
N ALA A 145 5.18 -34.17 -44.39
CA ALA A 145 5.61 -34.66 -45.70
C ALA A 145 7.06 -35.19 -45.64
N ILE A 146 7.34 -36.26 -46.38
CA ILE A 146 8.63 -36.98 -46.32
C ILE A 146 9.75 -36.21 -47.05
N GLN A 147 9.42 -35.49 -48.12
CA GLN A 147 10.39 -34.83 -49.01
C GLN A 147 10.22 -33.31 -49.08
N THR A 148 9.18 -32.75 -48.45
CA THR A 148 8.88 -31.32 -48.45
C THR A 148 8.68 -30.82 -47.03
N SER A 149 8.85 -29.52 -46.79
CA SER A 149 8.72 -28.89 -45.47
C SER A 149 7.26 -28.66 -45.03
N HIS A 150 6.31 -29.32 -45.68
CA HIS A 150 4.89 -29.14 -45.36
C HIS A 150 4.48 -29.99 -44.16
N ARG A 151 3.79 -29.34 -43.22
CA ARG A 151 3.26 -29.94 -42.01
C ARG A 151 1.82 -29.47 -41.82
N VAL A 152 0.90 -30.41 -41.69
CA VAL A 152 -0.51 -30.13 -41.39
C VAL A 152 -0.84 -30.77 -40.06
N SER A 153 -1.44 -29.98 -39.16
CA SER A 153 -1.84 -30.43 -37.83
C SER A 153 -3.33 -30.16 -37.65
N THR A 154 -4.06 -31.14 -37.12
CA THR A 154 -5.45 -30.94 -36.70
C THR A 154 -5.50 -30.17 -35.39
N TYR A 155 -6.37 -29.16 -35.27
CA TYR A 155 -6.68 -28.50 -34.00
C TYR A 155 -8.14 -28.73 -33.65
N HIS A 156 -8.42 -28.92 -32.36
CA HIS A 156 -9.79 -29.05 -31.86
C HIS A 156 -10.32 -27.69 -31.45
N LEU A 157 -11.61 -27.46 -31.74
CA LEU A 157 -12.37 -26.36 -31.17
C LEU A 157 -13.31 -26.96 -30.11
N PRO A 158 -13.46 -26.33 -28.93
CA PRO A 158 -14.47 -26.77 -27.97
C PRO A 158 -15.86 -26.65 -28.60
N GLU A 159 -16.70 -27.68 -28.45
CA GLU A 159 -18.11 -27.61 -28.84
C GLU A 159 -18.84 -26.55 -27.98
N PRO A 160 -19.82 -25.81 -28.54
CA PRO A 160 -20.53 -24.72 -27.87
C PRO A 160 -21.42 -25.19 -26.70
#